data_AF-A0A9P2M2B4-F1
#
_entry.id   AF-A0A9P2M2B4-F1
#
_cell.length_a   1.000
_cell.length_b   1.000
_cell.length_c   1.000
_cell.angle_alpha   90.00
_cell.angle_beta   90.00
_cell.angle_gamma   90.00
#
_symmetry.space_group_name_H-M   'P 1'
#
loop_
_entity.id
_entity.type
_entity.pdbx_description
1 polymer ?
#
loop_
_entity_poly.entity_id
_entity_poly.type
_entity_poly.pdbx_seq_one_letter_code
_entity_poly.pdbx_strand_id
1 'polypeptide(L)'
;MAVVDDLAPGMDSSPPSEDYGRQPPQDLAAEQSVLGGMLLSKDAIADVLERLRPGDFYRPAHQNVYDAILDLYGRGEPADAVTVAAELDRRGLLRRIGGAPYLHTLISTVPTAAQRGLLREHR
;
A
#
# COMPACT_ATOMS: atom_id res chain seq x y z
N MET A 1 -15.58 -29.04 58.68
CA MET A 1 -16.01 -27.62 58.64
C MET A 1 -14.80 -26.81 58.22
N ALA A 2 -14.87 -26.23 57.00
CA ALA A 2 -13.95 -25.28 56.34
C ALA A 2 -12.45 -25.70 56.28
N VAL A 3 -11.91 -26.27 55.19
CA VAL A 3 -11.57 -25.64 53.90
C VAL A 3 -11.29 -24.13 54.00
N VAL A 4 -10.05 -23.71 53.77
CA VAL A 4 -9.62 -23.04 52.53
C VAL A 4 -8.11 -22.88 52.51
N ASP A 5 -7.53 -23.39 51.43
CA ASP A 5 -6.18 -23.15 50.92
C ASP A 5 -6.12 -21.68 50.46
N ASP A 6 -5.27 -20.84 51.07
CA ASP A 6 -5.12 -19.44 50.66
C ASP A 6 -4.03 -19.32 49.59
N LEU A 7 -4.51 -19.41 48.35
CA LEU A 7 -3.75 -19.36 47.12
C LEU A 7 -3.55 -17.91 46.63
N ALA A 8 -2.28 -17.52 46.54
CA ALA A 8 -1.68 -16.54 45.62
C ALA A 8 -1.85 -15.02 45.85
N PRO A 9 -0.77 -14.23 45.67
CA PRO A 9 -0.82 -12.77 45.71
C PRO A 9 -1.46 -12.20 44.45
N GLY A 10 -2.29 -11.17 44.64
CA GLY A 10 -3.02 -10.46 43.59
C GLY A 10 -2.11 -9.97 42.46
N MET A 11 -2.46 -10.39 41.26
CA MET A 11 -1.82 -10.02 40.01
C MET A 11 -1.93 -8.52 39.76
N ASP A 12 -0.77 -7.92 39.52
CA ASP A 12 -0.58 -6.59 38.97
C ASP A 12 -1.35 -6.46 37.64
N SER A 13 -2.55 -5.88 37.68
CA SER A 13 -3.33 -5.55 36.49
C SER A 13 -2.86 -4.22 35.93
N SER A 14 -1.62 -4.19 35.44
CA SER A 14 -1.24 -3.19 34.43
C SER A 14 -2.09 -3.46 33.18
N PRO A 15 -2.73 -2.44 32.56
CA PRO A 15 -3.45 -2.64 31.30
C PRO A 15 -2.47 -3.23 30.28
N PRO A 16 -2.92 -4.09 29.34
CA PRO A 16 -2.05 -4.56 28.28
C PRO A 16 -1.51 -3.31 27.62
N SER A 17 -0.20 -3.14 27.70
CA SER A 17 0.51 -2.12 26.93
C SER A 17 0.13 -2.41 25.50
N GLU A 18 -0.73 -1.58 24.92
CA GLU A 18 -0.97 -1.61 23.48
C GLU A 18 0.41 -1.43 22.86
N ASP A 19 0.93 -2.53 22.33
CA ASP A 19 2.17 -2.61 21.59
C ASP A 19 1.97 -1.81 20.30
N TYR A 20 1.96 -0.48 20.40
CA TYR A 20 2.19 0.48 19.30
C TYR A 20 3.64 0.37 18.78
N GLY A 21 4.33 -0.75 19.07
CA GLY A 21 5.76 -0.97 18.91
C GLY A 21 6.13 -1.99 17.84
N ARG A 22 5.20 -2.52 17.03
CA ARG A 22 5.58 -3.32 15.85
C ARG A 22 4.64 -3.12 14.67
N GLN A 23 5.13 -2.46 13.64
CA GLN A 23 5.14 -3.08 12.31
C GLN A 23 6.36 -2.52 11.54
N PRO A 24 6.94 -3.23 10.54
CA PRO A 24 6.22 -4.21 9.72
C PRO A 24 7.04 -5.42 9.24
N PRO A 25 6.60 -6.68 9.43
CA PRO A 25 6.92 -7.68 8.43
C PRO A 25 6.01 -7.38 7.22
N GLN A 26 6.53 -6.65 6.23
CA GLN A 26 5.90 -6.47 4.90
C GLN A 26 4.47 -5.91 4.90
N ASP A 27 4.33 -4.58 4.99
CA ASP A 27 3.02 -3.94 4.82
C ASP A 27 2.62 -3.91 3.33
N LEU A 28 2.03 -5.02 2.89
CA LEU A 28 1.53 -5.18 1.53
C LEU A 28 0.40 -4.21 1.20
N ALA A 29 -0.40 -3.81 2.18
CA ALA A 29 -1.51 -2.88 1.97
C ALA A 29 -0.97 -1.46 1.69
N ALA A 30 0.10 -1.06 2.36
CA ALA A 30 0.82 0.17 2.07
C ALA A 30 1.41 0.16 0.66
N GLU A 31 2.09 -0.92 0.26
CA GLU A 31 2.62 -1.04 -1.12
C GLU A 31 1.51 -0.92 -2.18
N GLN A 32 0.38 -1.60 -1.95
CA GLN A 32 -0.77 -1.55 -2.86
C GLN A 32 -1.34 -0.13 -2.95
N SER A 33 -1.46 0.56 -1.81
CA SER A 33 -1.96 1.93 -1.75
C SER A 33 -1.04 2.91 -2.47
N VAL A 34 0.27 2.75 -2.34
CA VAL A 34 1.27 3.58 -3.05
C VAL A 34 1.13 3.40 -4.56
N LEU A 35 1.12 2.15 -5.04
CA LEU A 35 0.98 1.87 -6.47
C LEU A 35 -0.37 2.33 -7.01
N GLY A 36 -1.45 2.10 -6.27
CA GLY A 36 -2.78 2.59 -6.63
C GLY A 36 -2.82 4.12 -6.74
N GLY A 37 -2.16 4.83 -5.83
CA GLY A 37 -2.06 6.30 -5.87
C GLY A 37 -1.31 6.79 -7.09
N MET A 38 -0.20 6.14 -7.45
CA MET A 38 0.58 6.43 -8.66
C MET A 38 -0.24 6.22 -9.94
N LEU A 39 -1.06 5.16 -9.99
CA LEU A 39 -1.96 4.90 -11.13
C LEU A 39 -3.09 5.93 -11.26
N LEU A 40 -3.41 6.67 -10.20
CA LEU A 40 -4.47 7.68 -10.17
C LEU A 40 -3.97 9.11 -10.45
N SER A 41 -2.73 9.43 -10.11
CA SER A 41 -2.22 10.80 -10.18
C SER A 41 -0.75 10.87 -10.56
N LYS A 42 -0.46 11.70 -11.57
CA LYS A 42 0.91 12.04 -11.97
C LYS A 42 1.70 12.71 -10.84
N ASP A 43 1.05 13.51 -10.02
CA ASP A 43 1.70 14.18 -8.88
C ASP A 43 2.13 13.15 -7.82
N ALA A 44 1.31 12.11 -7.60
CA ALA A 44 1.68 11.01 -6.71
C ALA A 44 2.89 10.23 -7.22
N ILE A 45 3.07 10.11 -8.55
CA ILE A 45 4.29 9.51 -9.12
C ILE A 45 5.52 10.36 -8.75
N ALA A 46 5.44 11.68 -8.90
CA ALA A 46 6.53 12.59 -8.57
C ALA A 46 6.91 12.50 -7.08
N ASP A 47 5.92 12.58 -6.19
CA ASP A 47 6.13 12.50 -4.74
C ASP A 47 6.77 11.16 -4.31
N VAL A 48 6.33 10.05 -4.92
CA VAL A 48 6.85 8.71 -4.60
C VAL A 48 8.26 8.50 -5.16
N LEU A 49 8.55 9.01 -6.36
CA LEU A 49 9.87 8.90 -7.00
C LEU A 49 11.00 9.51 -6.16
N GLU A 50 10.71 10.58 -5.42
CA GLU A 50 11.68 11.21 -4.52
C GLU A 50 11.99 10.36 -3.28
N ARG A 51 11.08 9.45 -2.90
CA ARG A 51 11.10 8.75 -1.61
C ARG A 51 11.43 7.27 -1.71
N LEU A 52 11.06 6.61 -2.82
CA LEU A 52 11.18 5.17 -3.00
C LEU A 52 12.04 4.81 -4.21
N ARG A 53 12.60 3.60 -4.16
CA ARG A 53 13.28 2.90 -5.26
C ARG A 53 12.55 1.58 -5.54
N PRO A 54 12.70 0.99 -6.74
CA PRO A 54 12.03 -0.27 -7.06
C PRO A 54 12.32 -1.39 -6.04
N GLY A 55 13.57 -1.47 -5.56
CA GLY A 55 13.99 -2.48 -4.59
C GLY A 55 13.39 -2.34 -3.18
N ASP A 56 12.69 -1.25 -2.89
CA ASP A 56 12.03 -1.03 -1.59
C ASP A 56 10.70 -1.78 -1.48
N PHE A 57 10.09 -2.16 -2.61
CA PHE A 57 8.91 -3.03 -2.62
C PHE A 57 9.33 -4.47 -2.36
N TYR A 58 8.62 -5.17 -1.50
CA TYR A 58 8.91 -6.56 -1.21
C TYR A 58 8.35 -7.54 -2.20
N ARG A 59 7.13 -7.29 -2.72
CA ARG A 59 6.58 -8.18 -3.73
C ARG A 59 7.24 -7.90 -5.07
N PRO A 60 7.85 -8.90 -5.72
CA PRO A 60 8.39 -8.71 -7.08
C PRO A 60 7.32 -8.24 -8.06
N ALA A 61 6.06 -8.62 -7.86
CA ALA A 61 4.93 -8.11 -8.65
C ALA A 61 4.79 -6.58 -8.53
N HIS A 62 4.95 -6.03 -7.33
CA HIS A 62 4.85 -4.58 -7.09
C HIS A 62 6.06 -3.83 -7.64
N GLN A 63 7.26 -4.41 -7.55
CA GLN A 63 8.46 -3.89 -8.22
C GLN A 63 8.24 -3.74 -9.73
N ASN A 64 7.70 -4.78 -10.38
CA ASN A 64 7.41 -4.72 -11.82
C ASN A 64 6.39 -3.64 -12.19
N VAL A 65 5.35 -3.45 -11.38
CA VAL A 65 4.34 -2.39 -11.60
C VAL A 65 4.99 -1.01 -11.45
N TYR A 66 5.78 -0.81 -10.39
CA TYR A 66 6.50 0.44 -10.15
C TYR A 66 7.45 0.78 -11.30
N ASP A 67 8.27 -0.17 -11.76
CA ASP A 67 9.18 0.01 -12.89
C ASP A 67 8.47 0.33 -14.21
N ALA A 68 7.29 -0.23 -14.43
CA ALA A 68 6.47 0.10 -15.60
C ALA A 68 5.94 1.53 -15.52
N ILE A 69 5.47 1.95 -14.34
CA ILE A 69 5.01 3.33 -14.08
C ILE A 69 6.15 4.32 -14.32
N LEU A 70 7.34 4.06 -13.78
CA LEU A 70 8.48 4.96 -13.91
C LEU A 70 8.97 5.11 -15.35
N ASP A 71 8.99 4.02 -16.12
CA ASP A 71 9.40 4.06 -17.52
C ASP A 71 8.41 4.88 -18.37
N LEU A 72 7.10 4.65 -18.20
CA LEU A 72 6.06 5.45 -18.86
C LEU A 72 6.18 6.93 -18.48
N TYR A 73 6.31 7.22 -17.18
CA TYR A 73 6.49 8.58 -16.68
C TYR A 73 7.74 9.25 -17.26
N GLY A 74 8.86 8.53 -17.33
CA GLY A 74 10.13 9.01 -17.90
C GLY A 74 10.05 9.30 -19.40
N ARG A 75 9.21 8.58 -20.14
CA ARG A 75 8.90 8.87 -21.57
C ARG A 75 7.86 9.98 -21.76
N GLY A 76 7.27 10.48 -20.67
CA GLY A 76 6.18 11.45 -20.73
C GLY A 76 4.83 10.85 -21.15
N GLU A 77 4.69 9.53 -21.08
CA GLU A 77 3.45 8.81 -21.35
C GLU A 77 2.56 8.77 -20.11
N PRO A 78 1.22 8.64 -20.25
CA PRO A 78 0.34 8.35 -19.13
C PRO A 78 0.73 7.03 -18.46
N ALA A 79 0.61 6.97 -17.13
CA ALA A 79 0.87 5.78 -16.33
C ALA A 79 -0.37 5.35 -15.54
N ASP A 80 -1.51 5.28 -16.23
CA ASP A 80 -2.76 4.75 -15.72
C ASP A 80 -2.83 3.21 -15.85
N ALA A 81 -3.89 2.59 -15.32
CA ALA A 81 -4.03 1.13 -15.35
C ALA A 81 -4.01 0.52 -16.76
N VAL A 82 -4.50 1.23 -17.78
CA VAL A 82 -4.57 0.73 -19.16
C VAL A 82 -3.17 0.75 -19.79
N THR A 83 -2.50 1.88 -19.68
CA THR A 83 -1.14 2.08 -20.22
C THR A 83 -0.11 1.21 -19.52
N VAL A 84 -0.20 1.10 -18.19
CA VAL A 84 0.66 0.20 -17.39
C VAL A 84 0.41 -1.27 -17.73
N ALA A 85 -0.86 -1.69 -17.93
CA ALA A 85 -1.15 -3.05 -18.37
C ALA A 85 -0.50 -3.35 -19.73
N ALA A 86 -0.60 -2.43 -20.68
CA ALA A 86 -0.01 -2.59 -22.01
C ALA A 86 1.53 -2.63 -21.96
N GLU A 87 2.17 -1.82 -21.12
CA GLU A 87 3.62 -1.86 -20.91
C GLU A 87 4.05 -3.20 -20.27
N LEU A 88 3.36 -3.65 -19.23
CA LEU A 88 3.64 -4.93 -18.59
C LEU A 88 3.42 -6.13 -19.53
N ASP A 89 2.44 -6.05 -20.42
CA ASP A 89 2.19 -7.08 -21.43
C ASP A 89 3.31 -7.12 -22.47
N ARG A 90 3.72 -5.95 -22.98
CA ARG A 90 4.88 -5.81 -23.88
C ARG A 90 6.16 -6.40 -23.28
N ARG A 91 6.33 -6.32 -21.96
CA ARG A 91 7.46 -6.90 -21.21
C ARG A 91 7.28 -8.39 -20.85
N GLY A 92 6.12 -8.99 -21.11
CA GLY A 92 5.81 -10.37 -20.70
C GLY A 92 5.64 -10.55 -19.19
N LEU A 93 5.36 -9.47 -18.46
CA LEU A 93 5.24 -9.43 -16.99
C LEU A 93 3.79 -9.35 -16.51
N LEU A 94 2.83 -9.00 -17.38
CA LEU A 94 1.43 -8.79 -16.98
C LEU A 94 0.83 -10.00 -16.24
N ARG A 95 1.09 -11.22 -16.71
CA ARG A 95 0.62 -12.44 -16.02
C ARG A 95 1.27 -12.64 -14.65
N ARG A 96 2.50 -12.16 -14.45
CA ARG A 96 3.23 -12.29 -13.17
C ARG A 96 2.67 -11.40 -12.08
N ILE A 97 1.98 -10.32 -12.43
CA ILE A 97 1.32 -9.44 -11.46
C ILE A 97 -0.13 -9.85 -11.15
N GLY A 98 -0.67 -10.88 -11.82
CA GLY A 98 -2.08 -11.28 -11.70
C GLY A 98 -3.00 -10.76 -12.81
N GLY A 99 -2.45 -10.14 -13.86
CA GLY A 99 -3.20 -9.61 -15.00
C GLY A 99 -3.71 -8.19 -14.80
N ALA A 100 -4.33 -7.63 -15.86
CA ALA A 100 -4.89 -6.28 -15.84
C ALA A 100 -5.87 -6.02 -14.68
N PRO A 101 -6.73 -6.98 -14.24
CA PRO A 101 -7.62 -6.75 -13.11
C PRO A 101 -6.90 -6.38 -11.81
N TYR A 102 -5.67 -6.86 -11.61
CA TYR A 102 -4.92 -6.54 -10.39
C TYR A 102 -4.61 -5.05 -10.27
N LEU A 103 -4.35 -4.35 -11.39
CA LEU A 103 -4.12 -2.90 -11.37
C LEU A 103 -5.36 -2.13 -10.88
N HIS A 104 -6.56 -2.60 -11.21
CA HIS A 104 -7.81 -2.04 -10.68
C HIS A 104 -7.99 -2.35 -9.19
N THR A 105 -7.54 -3.53 -8.73
CA THR A 105 -7.46 -3.83 -7.30
C THR A 105 -6.55 -2.84 -6.58
N LEU A 106 -5.36 -2.55 -7.11
CA LEU A 106 -4.44 -1.55 -6.54
C LEU A 106 -5.12 -0.18 -6.39
N ILE A 107 -5.80 0.29 -7.44
CA ILE A 107 -6.55 1.55 -7.39
C ILE A 107 -7.62 1.52 -6.27
N SER A 108 -8.30 0.39 -6.11
CA SER A 108 -9.37 0.23 -5.12
C SER A 108 -8.85 0.14 -3.67
N THR A 109 -7.54 -0.12 -3.48
CA THR A 109 -6.92 -0.11 -2.14
C THR A 109 -6.60 1.29 -1.64
N VAL A 110 -6.52 2.28 -2.53
CA VAL A 110 -6.29 3.67 -2.14
C VAL A 110 -7.51 4.12 -1.35
N PRO A 111 -7.37 4.48 -0.06
CA PRO A 111 -8.46 5.10 0.68
C PRO A 111 -8.84 6.34 -0.11
N THR A 112 -10.06 6.35 -0.66
CA THR A 112 -10.48 7.34 -1.64
C THR A 112 -10.13 8.74 -1.14
N ALA A 113 -9.07 9.33 -1.70
CA ALA A 113 -8.70 10.73 -1.48
C ALA A 113 -9.78 11.68 -2.04
N ALA A 114 -10.92 11.15 -2.49
CA ALA A 114 -12.20 11.85 -2.63
C ALA A 114 -12.67 12.52 -1.31
N GLN A 115 -12.09 12.22 -0.15
CA GLN A 115 -12.32 12.99 1.08
C GLN A 115 -11.46 14.27 1.20
N ARG A 116 -10.59 14.59 0.22
CA ARG A 116 -9.94 15.92 0.16
C ARG A 116 -10.85 17.02 -0.39
N GLY A 117 -12.09 16.67 -0.79
CA GLY A 117 -13.13 17.60 -1.23
C GLY A 117 -14.22 17.93 -0.20
N LEU A 118 -14.25 17.27 0.98
CA LEU A 118 -15.36 17.39 1.95
C LEU A 118 -15.10 18.39 3.10
N LEU A 119 -13.99 19.12 3.12
CA LEU A 119 -13.78 20.24 4.05
C LEU A 119 -13.51 21.56 3.32
N ARG A 120 -14.36 21.88 2.35
CA ARG A 120 -14.65 23.26 1.94
C ARG A 120 -16.11 23.56 2.24
N GLU A 121 -16.48 23.42 3.51
CA GLU A 121 -17.73 23.98 4.02
C GLU A 121 -17.42 25.21 4.88
N HIS A 122 -18.11 26.30 4.52
CA HIS A 122 -18.48 27.43 5.36
C HIS A 122 -17.38 28.36 5.93
N ARG A 123 -17.03 29.41 5.16
CA ARG A 123 -17.42 30.79 5.50
C ARG A 123 -17.27 31.76 4.33
#